data_AF-A0A2U3CBJ8-F1
#
_entry.id   AF-A0A2U3CBJ8-F1
#
_cell.length_a   1.000
_cell.length_b   1.000
_cell.length_c   1.000
_cell.angle_alpha   90.00
_cell.angle_beta   90.00
_cell.angle_gamma   90.00
#
_symmetry.space_group_name_H-M   'P 1'
#
loop_
_entity.id
_entity.type
_entity.pdbx_description
1 polymer ?
#
loop_
_entity_poly.entity_id
_entity_poly.type
_entity_poly.pdbx_seq_one_letter_code
_entity_poly.pdbx_strand_id
1 'polypeptide(L)'
;MSRERRNISQRKIRKITRRPDEDSTITETRKSNYKFNELSPNTRMYYTKVVFGGITGIITGTTFVLFPKISTGIWFLFLLVGLASSVAFIRLGLRITPDEIDQKRLLFSGTFTFTLLFIVITSLIWMLPGPRF
;
A
#
# COMPACT_ATOMS: atom_id res chain seq x y z
N MET A 1 40.90 17.66 53.22
CA MET A 1 41.41 16.58 52.33
C MET A 1 40.21 16.04 51.57
N SER A 2 40.09 15.88 50.25
CA SER A 2 40.95 15.98 49.06
C SER A 2 40.02 16.40 47.90
N ARG A 3 40.21 17.54 47.21
CA ARG A 3 40.77 17.66 45.84
C ARG A 3 40.27 16.62 44.80
N GLU A 4 39.31 17.06 43.99
CA GLU A 4 39.23 16.92 42.51
C GLU A 4 38.06 17.84 42.07
N ARG A 5 38.21 19.02 41.46
CA ARG A 5 38.95 19.49 40.27
C ARG A 5 38.83 18.55 39.08
N ARG A 6 37.89 18.85 38.17
CA ARG A 6 38.15 19.37 36.80
C ARG A 6 36.86 19.31 35.97
N ASN A 7 36.38 20.44 35.44
CA ASN A 7 36.72 20.96 34.10
C ASN A 7 35.83 20.25 33.06
N ILE A 8 34.94 20.91 32.33
CA ILE A 8 35.20 21.57 31.04
C ILE A 8 33.79 22.06 30.63
N SER A 9 33.43 23.34 30.79
CA SER A 9 33.66 24.41 29.83
C SER A 9 33.32 24.04 28.38
N GLN A 10 32.68 24.99 27.70
CA GLN A 10 32.68 25.12 26.24
C GLN A 10 31.69 24.27 25.42
N ARG A 11 30.74 25.02 24.85
CA ARG A 11 30.69 25.24 23.39
C ARG A 11 29.95 24.17 22.59
N LYS A 12 28.65 24.39 22.41
CA LYS A 12 28.14 24.88 21.11
C LYS A 12 26.65 25.21 21.22
N ILE A 13 26.38 26.51 21.16
CA ILE A 13 25.18 27.03 20.51
C ILE A 13 25.21 26.47 19.09
N ARG A 14 24.48 25.37 18.84
CA ARG A 14 24.17 24.95 17.47
C ARG A 14 23.01 25.83 17.03
N LYS A 15 23.32 27.02 16.50
CA LYS A 15 22.43 27.73 15.59
C LYS A 15 22.18 26.76 14.44
N ILE A 16 21.10 25.99 14.53
CA ILE A 16 20.53 25.33 13.36
C ILE A 16 19.82 26.43 12.61
N THR A 17 20.56 27.08 11.72
CA THR A 17 19.97 27.80 10.59
C THR A 17 19.33 26.73 9.72
N ARG A 18 18.09 26.33 10.05
CA ARG A 18 17.25 25.57 9.12
C ARG A 18 16.82 26.57 8.05
N ARG A 19 17.34 26.39 6.84
CA ARG A 19 16.70 26.89 5.62
C ARG A 19 15.21 26.49 5.69
N PRO A 20 14.25 27.43 5.58
CA PRO A 20 12.83 27.10 5.66
C PRO A 20 12.27 26.39 4.41
N ASP A 21 13.11 26.05 3.42
CA ASP A 21 12.61 25.90 2.05
C ASP A 21 12.84 24.52 1.40
N GLU A 22 13.28 23.50 2.15
CA GLU A 22 13.53 22.14 1.60
C GLU A 22 12.80 20.98 2.33
N ASP A 23 12.08 21.25 3.43
CA ASP A 23 11.50 20.21 4.31
C ASP A 23 10.00 19.94 4.11
N SER A 24 9.30 20.63 3.21
CA SER A 24 7.85 20.49 3.06
C SER A 24 7.43 19.21 2.32
N THR A 25 8.19 18.79 1.29
CA THR A 25 7.78 17.67 0.42
C THR A 25 8.10 16.29 1.01
N ILE A 26 9.14 16.19 1.84
CA ILE A 26 9.57 14.91 2.48
C ILE A 26 8.74 14.61 3.74
N THR A 27 8.23 15.66 4.40
CA THR A 27 7.50 15.51 5.66
C THR A 27 6.06 15.04 5.43
N GLU A 28 5.41 15.42 4.33
CA GLU A 28 4.03 14.97 4.03
C GLU A 28 3.93 13.49 3.67
N THR A 29 4.86 12.98 2.85
CA THR A 29 4.92 11.54 2.51
C THR A 29 5.28 10.68 3.72
N ARG A 30 6.07 11.19 4.68
CA ARG A 30 6.27 10.52 5.97
C ARG A 30 5.02 10.55 6.85
N LYS A 31 4.25 11.64 6.85
CA LYS A 31 3.06 11.80 7.70
C LYS A 31 1.94 10.85 7.32
N SER A 32 1.71 10.61 6.01
CA SER A 32 0.69 9.65 5.56
C SER A 32 1.04 8.21 5.93
N ASN A 33 2.31 7.81 5.75
CA ASN A 33 2.80 6.49 6.15
C ASN A 33 2.73 6.28 7.66
N TYR A 34 3.00 7.31 8.46
CA TYR A 34 2.88 7.25 9.92
C TYR A 34 1.43 7.05 10.36
N LYS A 35 0.49 7.83 9.78
CA LYS A 35 -0.93 7.74 10.09
C LYS A 35 -1.56 6.43 9.63
N PHE A 36 -1.04 5.82 8.55
CA PHE A 36 -1.45 4.48 8.13
C PHE A 36 -0.96 3.40 9.09
N ASN A 37 0.28 3.50 9.57
CA ASN A 37 0.84 2.55 10.54
C ASN A 37 0.18 2.63 11.93
N GLU A 38 -0.43 3.76 12.28
CA GLU A 38 -1.24 3.91 13.49
C GLU A 38 -2.63 3.24 13.40
N LEU A 39 -3.09 2.84 12.20
CA LEU A 39 -4.37 2.16 12.04
C LEU A 39 -4.31 0.72 12.55
N SER A 40 -5.47 0.22 13.00
CA SER A 40 -5.62 -1.19 13.39
C SER A 40 -5.14 -2.11 12.25
N PRO A 41 -4.48 -3.25 12.57
CA PRO A 41 -4.01 -4.20 11.56
C PRO A 41 -5.11 -4.61 10.55
N ASN A 42 -6.35 -4.78 11.03
CA ASN A 42 -7.50 -5.11 10.19
C ASN A 42 -7.83 -4.00 9.19
N THR A 43 -7.79 -2.75 9.63
CA THR A 43 -8.08 -1.59 8.79
C THR A 43 -7.02 -1.44 7.71
N ARG A 44 -5.74 -1.56 8.07
CA ARG A 44 -4.63 -1.55 7.10
C ARG A 44 -4.81 -2.63 6.04
N MET A 45 -5.11 -3.85 6.48
CA MET A 45 -5.31 -5.00 5.61
C MET A 45 -6.49 -4.81 4.64
N TYR A 46 -7.60 -4.28 5.14
CA TYR A 46 -8.77 -3.95 4.32
C TYR A 46 -8.43 -2.92 3.24
N TYR A 47 -7.81 -1.79 3.62
CA TYR A 47 -7.41 -0.75 2.67
C TYR A 47 -6.44 -1.28 1.62
N THR A 48 -5.44 -2.07 2.03
CA THR A 48 -4.52 -2.71 1.08
C THR A 48 -5.27 -3.55 0.06
N LYS A 49 -6.23 -4.37 0.48
CA LYS A 49 -7.04 -5.18 -0.45
C LYS A 49 -7.92 -4.33 -1.37
N VAL A 50 -8.51 -3.25 -0.87
CA VAL A 50 -9.27 -2.32 -1.72
C VAL A 50 -8.38 -1.73 -2.81
N VAL A 51 -7.20 -1.22 -2.43
CA VAL A 51 -6.24 -0.64 -3.39
C VAL A 51 -5.77 -1.68 -4.41
N PHE A 52 -5.40 -2.87 -3.95
CA PHE A 52 -4.98 -3.96 -4.83
C PHE A 52 -6.10 -4.43 -5.76
N GLY A 53 -7.35 -4.49 -5.30
CA GLY A 53 -8.50 -4.83 -6.14
C GLY A 53 -8.67 -3.82 -7.27
N GLY A 54 -8.46 -2.55 -6.94
CA GLY A 54 -8.56 -1.45 -7.91
C GLY A 54 -7.47 -1.52 -8.97
N ILE A 55 -6.22 -1.66 -8.53
CA ILE A 55 -5.06 -1.79 -9.43
C ILE A 55 -5.20 -3.02 -10.31
N THR A 56 -5.57 -4.16 -9.74
CA THR A 56 -5.76 -5.41 -10.50
C THR A 56 -6.86 -5.23 -11.54
N GLY A 57 -8.00 -4.63 -11.17
CA GLY A 57 -9.10 -4.35 -12.11
C GLY A 57 -8.69 -3.42 -13.25
N ILE A 58 -7.92 -2.37 -12.96
CA ILE A 58 -7.40 -1.44 -13.99
C ILE A 58 -6.48 -2.17 -14.96
N ILE A 59 -5.51 -2.92 -14.44
CA ILE A 59 -4.54 -3.67 -15.26
C ILE A 59 -5.30 -4.66 -16.14
N THR A 60 -6.17 -5.48 -15.56
CA THR A 60 -6.93 -6.49 -16.31
C THR A 60 -7.87 -5.88 -17.34
N GLY A 61 -8.60 -4.83 -16.97
CA GLY A 61 -9.47 -4.09 -17.90
C GLY A 61 -8.68 -3.54 -19.10
N THR A 62 -7.55 -2.88 -18.82
CA THR A 62 -6.68 -2.30 -19.87
C THR A 62 -6.07 -3.37 -20.77
N THR A 63 -5.58 -4.48 -20.19
CA THR A 63 -5.06 -5.61 -20.96
C THR A 63 -6.11 -6.18 -21.90
N PHE A 64 -7.38 -6.25 -21.48
CA PHE A 64 -8.48 -6.77 -22.29
C PHE A 64 -8.82 -5.87 -23.48
N VAL A 65 -8.82 -4.55 -23.24
CA VAL A 65 -9.06 -3.55 -24.28
C VAL A 65 -7.96 -3.62 -25.36
N LEU A 66 -6.71 -3.86 -24.96
CA LEU A 66 -5.57 -3.96 -25.88
C LEU A 66 -5.45 -5.34 -26.55
N PHE A 67 -5.81 -6.42 -25.86
CA PHE A 67 -5.63 -7.80 -26.32
C PHE A 67 -6.90 -8.65 -26.13
N PRO A 68 -7.97 -8.38 -26.89
CA PRO A 68 -9.27 -9.04 -26.71
C PRO A 68 -9.24 -10.55 -26.99
N LYS A 69 -8.20 -11.09 -27.65
CA LYS A 69 -8.06 -12.54 -27.93
C LYS A 69 -7.54 -13.36 -26.75
N ILE A 70 -6.89 -12.73 -25.77
CA ILE A 70 -6.21 -13.41 -24.64
C ILE A 70 -7.18 -13.65 -23.46
N SER A 71 -8.43 -13.24 -23.62
CA SER A 71 -9.07 -12.42 -22.62
C SER A 71 -10.06 -13.24 -21.76
N THR A 72 -10.94 -14.03 -22.38
CA THR A 72 -12.01 -14.77 -21.70
C THR A 72 -11.54 -15.90 -20.79
N GLY A 73 -10.37 -16.52 -21.07
CA GLY A 73 -9.84 -17.61 -20.23
C GLY A 73 -8.92 -17.13 -19.09
N ILE A 74 -8.19 -16.03 -19.28
CA ILE A 74 -7.12 -15.59 -18.37
C ILE A 74 -7.61 -14.55 -17.36
N TRP A 75 -8.80 -13.98 -17.57
CA TRP A 75 -9.39 -12.99 -16.65
C TRP A 75 -9.46 -13.47 -15.20
N PHE A 76 -9.85 -14.73 -14.97
CA PHE A 76 -9.90 -15.30 -13.62
C PHE A 76 -8.51 -15.49 -13.00
N LEU A 77 -7.48 -15.75 -13.84
CA LEU A 77 -6.10 -15.86 -13.38
C LEU A 77 -5.61 -14.53 -12.80
N PHE A 78 -5.95 -13.40 -13.42
CA PHE A 78 -5.59 -12.08 -12.90
C PHE A 78 -6.20 -11.80 -11.53
N LEU A 79 -7.46 -12.21 -11.31
CA LEU A 79 -8.10 -12.09 -10.00
C LEU A 79 -7.36 -12.89 -8.93
N LEU A 80 -7.00 -14.15 -9.22
CA LEU A 80 -6.26 -15.00 -8.29
C LEU A 80 -4.86 -14.46 -8.00
N VAL A 81 -4.13 -14.02 -9.03
CA VAL A 81 -2.79 -13.43 -8.88
C VAL A 81 -2.85 -12.11 -8.12
N GLY A 82 -3.83 -11.26 -8.37
CA GLY A 82 -4.08 -10.02 -7.63
C GLY A 82 -4.39 -10.30 -6.15
N LEU A 83 -5.21 -11.31 -5.87
CA LEU A 83 -5.52 -11.70 -4.49
C LEU A 83 -4.27 -12.24 -3.78
N ALA A 84 -3.53 -13.15 -4.42
CA ALA A 84 -2.32 -13.73 -3.86
C ALA A 84 -1.24 -12.67 -3.59
N SER A 85 -1.03 -11.74 -4.54
CA SER A 85 -0.10 -10.63 -4.38
C SER A 85 -0.51 -9.67 -3.27
N SER A 86 -1.81 -9.39 -3.08
CA SER A 86 -2.30 -8.59 -1.95
C SER A 86 -1.97 -9.25 -0.60
N VAL A 87 -2.18 -10.57 -0.49
CA VAL A 87 -1.87 -11.33 0.73
C VAL A 87 -0.36 -11.37 0.99
N ALA A 88 0.44 -11.56 -0.06
CA ALA A 88 1.89 -11.51 0.03
C ALA A 88 2.38 -10.12 0.47
N PHE A 89 1.82 -9.05 -0.07
CA PHE A 89 2.16 -7.68 0.32
C PHE A 89 1.77 -7.37 1.77
N ILE A 90 0.61 -7.87 2.24
CA ILE A 90 0.22 -7.73 3.64
C ILE A 90 1.23 -8.42 4.56
N ARG A 91 1.64 -9.66 4.24
CA ARG A 91 2.61 -10.39 5.08
C ARG A 91 4.01 -9.81 5.03
N LEU A 92 4.52 -9.53 3.84
CA LEU A 92 5.91 -9.13 3.64
C LEU A 92 6.12 -7.62 3.75
N GLY A 93 5.19 -6.83 3.21
CA GLY A 93 5.25 -5.37 3.20
C GLY A 93 4.80 -4.75 4.52
N LEU A 94 3.62 -5.13 5.02
CA LEU A 94 3.10 -4.60 6.29
C LEU A 94 3.65 -5.30 7.53
N ARG A 95 4.36 -6.43 7.35
CA ARG A 95 4.94 -7.25 8.42
C ARG A 95 3.94 -7.65 9.51
N ILE A 96 2.67 -7.84 9.13
CA ILE A 96 1.63 -8.31 10.04
C ILE A 96 1.93 -9.77 10.37
N THR A 97 2.29 -10.04 11.62
CA THR A 97 2.62 -11.37 12.11
C THR A 97 1.35 -12.20 12.33
N PRO A 98 1.45 -13.54 12.26
CA PRO A 98 0.31 -14.43 12.53
C PRO A 98 -0.26 -14.25 13.95
N ASP A 99 0.51 -13.71 14.88
CA ASP A 99 0.06 -13.40 16.25
C ASP A 99 -0.92 -12.21 16.29
N GLU A 100 -0.88 -11.32 15.30
CA GLU A 100 -1.79 -10.17 15.21
C GLU A 100 -3.11 -10.52 14.50
N ILE A 101 -3.05 -11.36 13.45
CA ILE A 101 -4.21 -11.73 12.62
C ILE A 101 -4.13 -13.19 12.19
N ASP A 102 -5.20 -13.93 12.50
CA ASP A 102 -5.41 -15.31 12.02
C ASP A 102 -5.32 -15.44 10.49
N GLN A 103 -4.69 -16.51 10.01
CA GLN A 103 -4.55 -16.78 8.57
C GLN A 103 -5.88 -16.84 7.81
N LYS A 104 -6.94 -17.38 8.44
CA LYS A 104 -8.29 -17.37 7.85
C LYS A 104 -8.79 -15.93 7.68
N ARG A 105 -8.59 -15.09 8.68
CA ARG A 105 -9.02 -13.69 8.64
C ARG A 105 -8.22 -12.90 7.60
N LEU A 106 -6.93 -13.15 7.48
CA LEU A 106 -6.08 -12.63 6.41
C LEU A 106 -6.61 -12.98 5.01
N LEU A 107 -7.07 -14.22 4.82
CA LEU A 107 -7.58 -14.69 3.54
C LEU A 107 -9.00 -14.20 3.23
N PHE A 108 -9.90 -14.11 4.21
CA PHE A 108 -11.31 -13.78 3.95
C PHE A 108 -11.63 -12.29 4.12
N SER A 109 -10.99 -11.60 5.06
CA SER A 109 -11.27 -10.19 5.32
C SER A 109 -10.90 -9.35 4.11
N GLY A 110 -11.85 -8.56 3.59
CA GLY A 110 -11.64 -7.69 2.42
C GLY A 110 -11.56 -8.42 1.07
N THR A 111 -11.65 -9.75 1.01
CA THR A 111 -11.61 -10.49 -0.27
C THR A 111 -12.88 -10.32 -1.07
N PHE A 112 -14.05 -10.28 -0.42
CA PHE A 112 -15.29 -9.93 -1.10
C PHE A 112 -15.23 -8.53 -1.72
N THR A 113 -14.75 -7.54 -0.97
CA THR A 113 -14.57 -6.17 -1.48
C THR A 113 -13.55 -6.11 -2.61
N PHE A 114 -12.42 -6.82 -2.49
CA PHE A 114 -11.43 -6.95 -3.56
C PHE A 114 -12.07 -7.49 -4.85
N THR A 115 -12.78 -8.61 -4.76
CA THR A 115 -13.43 -9.25 -5.91
C THR A 115 -14.50 -8.37 -6.52
N LEU A 116 -15.36 -7.76 -5.68
CA LEU A 116 -16.41 -6.86 -6.14
C LEU A 116 -15.81 -5.65 -6.88
N LEU A 117 -14.79 -5.02 -6.30
CA LEU A 117 -14.14 -3.85 -6.87
C LEU A 117 -13.42 -4.20 -8.19
N PHE A 118 -12.75 -5.36 -8.24
CA PHE A 118 -12.13 -5.89 -9.45
C PHE A 118 -13.17 -6.05 -10.57
N ILE A 119 -14.32 -6.69 -10.29
CA ILE A 119 -15.40 -6.89 -11.27
C ILE A 119 -15.91 -5.53 -11.75
N VAL A 120 -16.29 -4.64 -10.82
CA VAL A 120 -16.85 -3.33 -11.16
C VAL A 120 -15.91 -2.52 -12.05
N ILE A 121 -14.64 -2.39 -11.66
CA ILE A 121 -13.67 -1.60 -12.42
C ILE A 121 -13.38 -2.24 -13.78
N THR A 122 -13.21 -3.56 -13.83
CA THR A 122 -12.95 -4.24 -15.10
C THR A 122 -14.14 -4.09 -16.05
N SER A 123 -15.36 -4.23 -15.55
CA SER A 123 -16.59 -4.01 -16.34
C SER A 123 -16.73 -2.56 -16.81
N LEU A 124 -16.45 -1.57 -15.95
CA LEU A 124 -16.48 -0.15 -16.33
C LEU A 124 -15.50 0.14 -17.47
N ILE A 125 -14.29 -0.41 -17.40
CA ILE A 125 -13.28 -0.24 -18.46
C ILE A 125 -13.72 -0.89 -19.77
N TRP A 126 -14.38 -2.04 -19.71
CA TRP A 126 -14.88 -2.71 -20.93
C TRP A 126 -16.05 -1.99 -21.58
N MET A 127 -16.81 -1.21 -20.80
CA MET A 127 -17.86 -0.35 -21.34
C MET A 127 -17.30 0.89 -22.04
N LEU A 128 -16.01 1.23 -21.84
CA LEU A 128 -15.38 2.31 -22.59
C LEU A 128 -15.22 1.88 -24.06
N PRO A 129 -15.49 2.79 -25.03
CA PRO A 129 -15.29 2.47 -26.43
C PRO A 129 -13.85 2.05 -26.66
N GLY A 130 -13.67 0.79 -27.03
CA GLY A 130 -12.35 0.23 -27.31
C GLY A 130 -11.67 0.97 -28.47
N PRO A 131 -10.33 0.95 -28.51
CA PRO A 131 -9.61 1.58 -29.59
C PRO A 131 -9.97 0.88 -30.90
N ARG A 132 -10.47 1.65 -31.85
CA ARG A 132 -10.75 1.20 -33.21
C ARG A 132 -9.41 1.11 -33.95
N PHE A 133 -8.75 -0.04 -33.84
CA PHE A 133 -7.58 -0.40 -34.65
C PHE A 133 -7.99 -1.41 -35.72
#